data_AF-M1BHH9-F1
#
_entry.id   AF-M1BHH9-F1
#
_cell.length_a   1.000
_cell.length_b   1.000
_cell.length_c   1.000
_cell.angle_alpha   90.00
_cell.angle_beta   90.00
_cell.angle_gamma   90.00
#
_symmetry.space_group_name_H-M   'P 1'
#
loop_
_entity.id
_entity.type
_entity.pdbx_description
1 polymer ?
#
loop_
_entity_poly.entity_id
_entity_poly.type
_entity_poly.pdbx_seq_one_letter_code
_entity_poly.pdbx_strand_id
1 'polypeptide(L)'
;MSEQLEDSEKQLLELSESEEARILELRKLSQDRDRAWESELEAVQKQHKFDSSALGSAMNEIQKLKIQLDRVADSEANQARHAESAYAEIQSLRLELMETLTLVENLRDQLNDSKESEACALEEVSKAQMQLEVAKMTEDTLRSEGLKAMEAYKSLSLELEQSNNRVATLEELVSELQSAQDIENMNSAQENRVNVEAEELKTELSNLQVEVSQLRAALEVSETRYQEEYIQSTLQIRSAYELVEQSKSESIQKEAEWEAKLEATTTDLEELKEKLMSKEDALRSISDENKHFSTLDAVLKESESTLGVLRASLLDKETELQSIKEENEILMSEIKKRETEGSKANDSALALAEAARTAEKEALVKLGHLTEEADNSIRKAARVTEQLDAAQNANFEMEAELRRLKVQSDQWRKAAEAAAAMLSTGNNGKYTERTGSLDYHTKLDSPLSEDTDDDSPKKKNGNMLKKIGVLLKKGQK
;
A
#
# COMPACT_ATOMS: atom_id res chain seq x y z
N MET A 1 25.54 -98.52 47.18
CA MET A 1 24.56 -99.18 46.29
C MET A 1 23.14 -98.71 46.58
N SER A 2 22.35 -99.32 47.49
CA SER A 2 20.93 -98.94 47.66
C SER A 2 20.72 -97.50 48.16
N GLU A 3 21.41 -97.11 49.23
CA GLU A 3 21.26 -95.80 49.89
C GLU A 3 21.64 -94.62 48.95
N GLN A 4 22.70 -94.80 48.15
CA GLN A 4 23.13 -93.81 47.14
C GLN A 4 22.16 -93.71 45.94
N LEU A 5 21.39 -94.76 45.65
CA LEU A 5 20.33 -94.71 44.65
C LEU A 5 19.15 -93.89 45.19
N GLU A 6 18.72 -94.18 46.42
CA GLU A 6 17.61 -93.50 47.08
C GLU A 6 17.85 -91.99 47.27
N ASP A 7 19.08 -91.59 47.61
CA ASP A 7 19.46 -90.17 47.70
C ASP A 7 19.59 -89.51 46.32
N SER A 8 20.01 -90.25 45.29
CA SER A 8 19.99 -89.76 43.90
C SER A 8 18.56 -89.56 43.40
N GLU A 9 17.62 -90.43 43.78
CA GLU A 9 16.21 -90.32 43.43
C GLU A 9 15.55 -89.12 44.14
N LYS A 10 15.87 -88.87 45.41
CA LYS A 10 15.44 -87.66 46.15
C LYS A 10 15.96 -86.38 45.52
N GLN A 11 17.24 -86.32 45.14
CA GLN A 11 17.83 -85.14 44.49
C GLN A 11 17.20 -84.87 43.11
N LEU A 12 16.90 -85.91 42.34
CA LEU A 12 16.18 -85.77 41.06
C LEU A 12 14.73 -85.28 41.27
N LEU A 13 14.06 -85.71 42.34
CA LEU A 13 12.73 -85.23 42.70
C LEU A 13 12.75 -83.73 43.08
N GLU A 14 13.66 -83.33 43.98
CA GLU A 14 13.82 -81.93 44.41
C GLU A 14 14.21 -81.00 43.25
N LEU A 15 15.07 -81.45 42.33
CA LEU A 15 15.38 -80.73 41.11
C LEU A 15 14.16 -80.62 40.17
N SER A 16 13.35 -81.67 40.05
CA SER A 16 12.13 -81.65 39.22
C SER A 16 11.04 -80.74 39.80
N GLU A 17 10.88 -80.70 41.12
CA GLU A 17 9.93 -79.79 41.79
C GLU A 17 10.39 -78.33 41.68
N SER A 18 11.69 -78.06 41.84
CA SER A 18 12.31 -76.75 41.64
C SER A 18 12.21 -76.28 40.18
N GLU A 19 12.39 -77.18 39.21
CA GLU A 19 12.23 -76.87 37.79
C GLU A 19 10.77 -76.56 37.43
N GLU A 20 9.79 -77.36 37.84
CA GLU A 20 8.38 -77.05 37.55
C GLU A 20 7.92 -75.76 38.25
N ALA A 21 8.40 -75.49 39.47
CA ALA A 21 8.17 -74.20 40.15
C ALA A 21 8.73 -73.02 39.33
N ARG A 22 9.98 -73.12 38.86
CA ARG A 22 10.60 -72.12 37.96
C ARG A 22 9.83 -71.94 36.65
N ILE A 23 9.33 -73.04 36.07
CA ILE A 23 8.54 -73.00 34.84
C ILE A 23 7.19 -72.33 35.10
N LEU A 24 6.55 -72.56 36.25
CA LEU A 24 5.32 -71.87 36.66
C LEU A 24 5.55 -70.37 36.88
N GLU A 25 6.66 -69.97 37.49
CA GLU A 25 7.05 -68.56 37.61
C GLU A 25 7.30 -67.90 36.24
N LEU A 26 7.98 -68.57 35.32
CA LEU A 26 8.21 -68.05 33.95
C LEU A 26 6.90 -67.94 33.15
N ARG A 27 5.99 -68.93 33.26
CA ARG A 27 4.64 -68.86 32.68
C ARG A 27 3.87 -67.65 33.23
N LYS A 28 3.92 -67.44 34.55
CA LYS A 28 3.28 -66.29 35.22
C LYS A 28 3.89 -64.96 34.77
N LEU A 29 5.22 -64.85 34.71
CA LEU A 29 5.93 -63.64 34.28
C LEU A 29 5.57 -63.25 32.84
N SER A 30 5.43 -64.23 31.93
CA SER A 30 4.91 -63.96 30.59
C SER A 30 3.49 -63.40 30.67
N GLN A 31 2.57 -64.09 31.34
CA GLN A 31 1.17 -63.65 31.44
C GLN A 31 1.01 -62.27 32.10
N ASP A 32 1.85 -61.92 33.09
CA ASP A 32 1.87 -60.60 33.72
C ASP A 32 2.40 -59.52 32.75
N ARG A 33 3.46 -59.80 31.98
CA ARG A 33 3.98 -58.90 30.94
C ARG A 33 3.00 -58.74 29.77
N ASP A 34 2.40 -59.82 29.33
CA ASP A 34 1.50 -59.82 28.17
C ASP A 34 0.22 -59.02 28.50
N ARG A 35 -0.31 -59.15 29.74
CA ARG A 35 -1.36 -58.25 30.29
C ARG A 35 -0.93 -56.79 30.43
N ALA A 36 0.34 -56.52 30.74
CA ALA A 36 0.86 -55.15 30.78
C ALA A 36 0.89 -54.52 29.38
N TRP A 37 1.37 -55.25 28.37
CA TRP A 37 1.34 -54.81 26.96
C TRP A 37 -0.07 -54.63 26.42
N GLU A 38 -1.04 -55.49 26.78
CA GLU A 38 -2.46 -55.27 26.46
C GLU A 38 -2.98 -53.96 27.07
N SER A 39 -2.61 -53.66 28.32
CA SER A 39 -3.01 -52.44 29.03
C SER A 39 -2.38 -51.18 28.42
N GLU A 40 -1.10 -51.24 28.07
CA GLU A 40 -0.38 -50.16 27.37
C GLU A 40 -0.97 -49.90 25.98
N LEU A 41 -1.27 -50.96 25.23
CA LEU A 41 -1.90 -50.86 23.91
C LEU A 41 -3.30 -50.25 24.00
N GLU A 42 -4.11 -50.64 24.99
CA GLU A 42 -5.43 -50.04 25.21
C GLU A 42 -5.34 -48.56 25.60
N ALA A 43 -4.35 -48.19 26.42
CA ALA A 43 -4.08 -46.79 26.78
C ALA A 43 -3.69 -45.94 25.56
N VAL A 44 -2.78 -46.44 24.71
CA VAL A 44 -2.40 -45.77 23.45
C VAL A 44 -3.58 -45.65 22.49
N GLN A 45 -4.44 -46.68 22.38
CA GLN A 45 -5.65 -46.60 21.56
C GLN A 45 -6.68 -45.58 22.11
N LYS A 46 -6.81 -45.45 23.43
CA LYS A 46 -7.65 -44.42 24.07
C LYS A 46 -7.10 -43.01 23.80
N GLN A 47 -5.80 -42.82 23.94
CA GLN A 47 -5.11 -41.56 23.67
C GLN A 47 -5.29 -41.14 22.20
N HIS A 48 -5.01 -42.03 21.24
CA HIS A 48 -5.20 -41.75 19.81
C HIS A 48 -6.65 -41.37 19.44
N LYS A 49 -7.65 -42.00 20.08
CA LYS A 49 -9.07 -41.63 19.89
C LYS A 49 -9.37 -40.22 20.42
N PHE A 50 -8.81 -39.84 21.56
CA PHE A 50 -8.92 -38.49 22.11
C PHE A 50 -8.23 -37.46 21.21
N ASP A 51 -6.99 -37.70 20.81
CA ASP A 51 -6.21 -36.80 19.96
C ASP A 51 -6.84 -36.62 18.57
N SER A 52 -7.37 -37.69 17.98
CA SER A 52 -8.12 -37.62 16.72
C SER A 52 -9.39 -36.76 16.85
N SER A 53 -10.11 -36.87 17.97
CA SER A 53 -11.29 -36.02 18.25
C SER A 53 -10.91 -34.56 18.51
N ALA A 54 -9.80 -34.32 19.20
CA ALA A 54 -9.27 -32.97 19.46
C ALA A 54 -8.81 -32.29 18.16
N LEU A 55 -8.09 -33.02 17.29
CA LEU A 55 -7.66 -32.56 15.98
C LEU A 55 -8.85 -32.23 15.07
N GLY A 56 -9.89 -33.07 15.05
CA GLY A 56 -11.12 -32.79 14.31
C GLY A 56 -11.84 -31.53 14.80
N SER A 57 -11.89 -31.32 16.12
CA SER A 57 -12.44 -30.09 16.72
C SER A 57 -11.63 -28.85 16.32
N ALA A 58 -10.30 -28.94 16.39
CA ALA A 58 -9.39 -27.86 15.99
C ALA A 58 -9.51 -27.51 14.49
N MET A 59 -9.61 -28.51 13.61
CA MET A 59 -9.83 -28.29 12.17
C MET A 59 -11.15 -27.57 11.89
N ASN A 60 -12.24 -27.96 12.58
CA ASN A 60 -13.54 -27.30 12.44
C ASN A 60 -13.49 -25.83 12.89
N GLU A 61 -12.82 -25.53 14.01
CA GLU A 61 -12.69 -24.15 14.48
C GLU A 61 -11.75 -23.31 13.59
N ILE A 62 -10.66 -23.89 13.05
CA ILE A 62 -9.81 -23.24 12.04
C ILE A 62 -10.61 -22.90 10.78
N GLN A 63 -11.45 -23.81 10.28
CA GLN A 63 -12.31 -23.55 9.12
C GLN A 63 -13.33 -22.44 9.40
N LYS A 64 -13.92 -22.41 10.61
CA LYS A 64 -14.85 -21.37 11.07
C LYS A 64 -14.17 -20.00 11.21
N LEU A 65 -12.97 -19.95 11.79
CA LEU A 65 -12.16 -18.73 11.90
C LEU A 65 -11.73 -18.23 10.52
N LYS A 66 -11.38 -19.11 9.58
CA LYS A 66 -11.10 -18.72 8.19
C LYS A 66 -12.31 -18.04 7.54
N ILE A 67 -13.49 -18.65 7.63
CA ILE A 67 -14.74 -18.07 7.09
C ILE A 67 -15.09 -16.72 7.76
N GLN A 68 -14.69 -16.50 9.02
CA GLN A 68 -14.82 -15.19 9.65
C GLN A 68 -13.81 -14.18 9.11
N LEU A 69 -12.54 -14.57 8.94
CA LEU A 69 -11.49 -13.71 8.38
C LEU A 69 -11.80 -13.30 6.93
N ASP A 70 -12.23 -14.23 6.09
CA ASP A 70 -12.63 -13.98 4.70
C ASP A 70 -13.74 -12.91 4.64
N ARG A 71 -14.74 -13.00 5.54
CA ARG A 71 -15.85 -12.01 5.66
C ARG A 71 -15.39 -10.65 6.20
N VAL A 72 -14.43 -10.62 7.11
CA VAL A 72 -13.85 -9.36 7.60
C VAL A 72 -13.13 -8.66 6.46
N ALA A 73 -12.28 -9.37 5.72
CA ALA A 73 -11.58 -8.82 4.55
C ALA A 73 -12.55 -8.31 3.46
N ASP A 74 -13.64 -9.04 3.17
CA ASP A 74 -14.71 -8.55 2.28
C ASP A 74 -15.37 -7.26 2.82
N SER A 75 -15.60 -7.15 4.13
CA SER A 75 -16.20 -5.96 4.72
C SER A 75 -15.26 -4.74 4.71
N GLU A 76 -13.97 -4.95 5.00
CA GLU A 76 -12.92 -3.93 4.95
C GLU A 76 -12.70 -3.45 3.50
N ALA A 77 -12.68 -4.35 2.52
CA ALA A 77 -12.56 -4.00 1.10
C ALA A 77 -13.78 -3.18 0.60
N ASN A 78 -14.98 -3.46 1.10
CA ASN A 78 -16.15 -2.65 0.79
C ASN A 78 -16.12 -1.29 1.50
N GLN A 79 -15.68 -1.23 2.77
CA GLN A 79 -15.48 0.03 3.49
C GLN A 79 -14.43 0.94 2.80
N ALA A 80 -13.33 0.35 2.31
CA ALA A 80 -12.33 1.07 1.52
C ALA A 80 -12.93 1.68 0.24
N ARG A 81 -13.65 0.91 -0.57
CA ARG A 81 -14.35 1.42 -1.77
C ARG A 81 -15.34 2.55 -1.46
N HIS A 82 -16.07 2.45 -0.34
CA HIS A 82 -16.97 3.53 0.09
C HIS A 82 -16.22 4.80 0.49
N ALA A 83 -15.07 4.67 1.18
CA ALA A 83 -14.21 5.82 1.51
C ALA A 83 -13.58 6.45 0.26
N GLU A 84 -13.11 5.64 -0.69
CA GLU A 84 -12.59 6.09 -2.00
C GLU A 84 -13.66 6.84 -2.80
N SER A 85 -14.89 6.30 -2.86
CA SER A 85 -16.03 6.94 -3.54
C SER A 85 -16.41 8.28 -2.91
N ALA A 86 -16.51 8.34 -1.58
CA ALA A 86 -16.82 9.58 -0.86
C ALA A 86 -15.70 10.62 -1.02
N TYR A 87 -14.43 10.20 -1.06
CA TYR A 87 -13.31 11.09 -1.33
C TYR A 87 -13.35 11.65 -2.76
N ALA A 88 -13.70 10.83 -3.76
CA ALA A 88 -13.87 11.30 -5.14
C ALA A 88 -15.01 12.32 -5.28
N GLU A 89 -16.15 12.07 -4.62
CA GLU A 89 -17.29 13.01 -4.56
C GLU A 89 -16.89 14.34 -3.92
N ILE A 90 -16.19 14.32 -2.78
CA ILE A 90 -15.67 15.52 -2.11
C ILE A 90 -14.72 16.32 -3.02
N GLN A 91 -13.91 15.66 -3.84
CA GLN A 91 -13.02 16.37 -4.78
C GLN A 91 -13.77 16.94 -6.00
N SER A 92 -14.86 16.31 -6.47
CA SER A 92 -15.76 16.91 -7.48
C SER A 92 -16.41 18.18 -6.93
N LEU A 93 -17.03 18.09 -5.75
CA LEU A 93 -17.70 19.21 -5.09
C LEU A 93 -16.74 20.37 -4.78
N ARG A 94 -15.45 20.10 -4.54
CA ARG A 94 -14.42 21.14 -4.40
C ARG A 94 -14.07 21.84 -5.72
N LEU A 95 -14.04 21.10 -6.83
CA LEU A 95 -13.83 21.68 -8.15
C LEU A 95 -15.02 22.56 -8.54
N GLU A 96 -16.24 22.05 -8.38
CA GLU A 96 -17.50 22.77 -8.61
C GLU A 96 -17.62 24.03 -7.71
N LEU A 97 -17.20 23.95 -6.45
CA LEU A 97 -17.14 25.11 -5.55
C LEU A 97 -16.11 26.15 -6.04
N MET A 98 -14.95 25.73 -6.54
CA MET A 98 -13.93 26.64 -7.06
C MET A 98 -14.39 27.31 -8.37
N GLU A 99 -15.03 26.56 -9.27
CA GLU A 99 -15.65 27.10 -10.48
C GLU A 99 -16.74 28.12 -10.14
N THR A 100 -17.68 27.79 -9.24
CA THR A 100 -18.74 28.71 -8.82
C THR A 100 -18.22 29.95 -8.09
N LEU A 101 -17.15 29.82 -7.29
CA LEU A 101 -16.47 30.99 -6.71
C LEU A 101 -15.92 31.90 -7.80
N THR A 102 -15.14 31.39 -8.77
CA THR A 102 -14.62 32.22 -9.86
C THR A 102 -15.72 32.86 -10.71
N LEU A 103 -16.87 32.19 -10.90
CA LEU A 103 -18.03 32.78 -11.55
C LEU A 103 -18.63 33.94 -10.74
N VAL A 104 -18.76 33.80 -9.42
CA VAL A 104 -19.23 34.87 -8.52
C VAL A 104 -18.26 36.05 -8.50
N GLU A 105 -16.95 35.81 -8.58
CA GLU A 105 -15.95 36.89 -8.71
C GLU A 105 -16.10 37.66 -10.03
N ASN A 106 -16.18 36.96 -11.16
CA ASN A 106 -16.41 37.59 -12.46
C ASN A 106 -17.73 38.39 -12.51
N LEU A 107 -18.81 37.90 -11.88
CA LEU A 107 -20.09 38.60 -11.80
C LEU A 107 -20.07 39.81 -10.86
N ARG A 108 -19.32 39.73 -9.74
CA ARG A 108 -19.07 40.86 -8.84
C ARG A 108 -18.33 41.98 -9.56
N ASP A 109 -17.33 41.62 -10.36
CA ASP A 109 -16.48 42.60 -11.03
C ASP A 109 -17.25 43.27 -12.18
N GLN A 110 -18.00 42.51 -12.99
CA GLN A 110 -18.98 43.07 -13.97
C GLN A 110 -20.04 43.97 -13.32
N LEU A 111 -20.50 43.65 -12.11
CA LEU A 111 -21.46 44.49 -11.37
C LEU A 111 -20.82 45.81 -10.90
N ASN A 112 -19.51 45.86 -10.71
CA ASN A 112 -18.80 47.10 -10.38
C ASN A 112 -18.59 47.96 -11.63
N ASP A 113 -18.15 47.35 -12.75
CA ASP A 113 -18.06 48.02 -14.06
C ASP A 113 -19.41 48.63 -14.47
N SER A 114 -20.52 47.91 -14.21
CA SER A 114 -21.88 48.39 -14.47
C SER A 114 -22.28 49.58 -13.60
N LYS A 115 -21.80 49.68 -12.35
CA LYS A 115 -22.08 50.83 -11.46
C LYS A 115 -21.23 52.04 -11.80
N GLU A 116 -19.97 51.84 -12.19
CA GLU A 116 -19.10 52.93 -12.62
C GLU A 116 -19.61 53.56 -13.92
N SER A 117 -20.02 52.72 -14.89
CA SER A 117 -20.65 53.19 -16.13
C SER A 117 -22.03 53.83 -15.91
N GLU A 118 -22.84 53.35 -14.95
CA GLU A 118 -24.08 54.02 -14.52
C GLU A 118 -23.79 55.40 -13.90
N ALA A 119 -22.80 55.50 -13.00
CA ALA A 119 -22.41 56.77 -12.37
C ALA A 119 -21.91 57.80 -13.40
N CYS A 120 -21.05 57.38 -14.34
CA CYS A 120 -20.59 58.23 -15.44
C CYS A 120 -21.75 58.68 -16.35
N ALA A 121 -22.71 57.80 -16.64
CA ALA A 121 -23.90 58.15 -17.42
C ALA A 121 -24.79 59.17 -16.70
N LEU A 122 -24.96 59.05 -15.37
CA LEU A 122 -25.70 60.01 -14.56
C LEU A 122 -24.99 61.38 -14.49
N GLU A 123 -23.65 61.41 -14.43
CA GLU A 123 -22.87 62.64 -14.48
C GLU A 123 -23.04 63.37 -15.83
N GLU A 124 -22.97 62.64 -16.96
CA GLU A 124 -23.21 63.21 -18.29
C GLU A 124 -24.66 63.66 -18.51
N VAL A 125 -25.66 62.95 -17.96
CA VAL A 125 -27.05 63.43 -17.94
C VAL A 125 -27.19 64.73 -17.15
N SER A 126 -26.53 64.85 -15.99
CA SER A 126 -26.52 66.08 -15.19
C SER A 126 -25.87 67.25 -15.94
N LYS A 127 -24.72 67.04 -16.59
CA LYS A 127 -24.06 68.02 -17.47
C LYS A 127 -24.97 68.45 -18.62
N ALA A 128 -25.61 67.50 -19.31
CA ALA A 128 -26.53 67.78 -20.40
C ALA A 128 -27.77 68.56 -19.94
N GLN A 129 -28.30 68.26 -18.74
CA GLN A 129 -29.41 69.01 -18.14
C GLN A 129 -29.01 70.46 -17.83
N MET A 130 -27.83 70.69 -17.24
CA MET A 130 -27.32 72.06 -17.01
C MET A 130 -27.12 72.83 -18.33
N GLN A 131 -26.57 72.18 -19.36
CA GLN A 131 -26.42 72.78 -20.69
C GLN A 131 -27.76 73.13 -21.33
N LEU A 132 -28.78 72.26 -21.19
CA LEU A 132 -30.13 72.51 -21.67
C LEU A 132 -30.80 73.69 -20.94
N GLU A 133 -30.62 73.81 -19.63
CA GLU A 133 -31.15 74.93 -18.85
C GLU A 133 -30.48 76.26 -19.24
N VAL A 134 -29.16 76.28 -19.43
CA VAL A 134 -28.44 77.45 -19.99
C VAL A 134 -28.95 77.80 -21.40
N ALA A 135 -29.11 76.81 -22.28
CA ALA A 135 -29.61 77.03 -23.65
C ALA A 135 -31.06 77.56 -23.67
N LYS A 136 -31.90 77.11 -22.74
CA LYS A 136 -33.26 77.63 -22.57
C LYS A 136 -33.26 79.08 -22.09
N MET A 137 -32.39 79.42 -21.13
CA MET A 137 -32.26 80.80 -20.63
C MET A 137 -31.74 81.76 -21.70
N THR A 138 -30.86 81.30 -22.61
CA THR A 138 -30.45 82.11 -23.77
C THR A 138 -31.55 82.19 -24.84
N GLU A 139 -32.33 81.13 -25.08
CA GLU A 139 -33.50 81.19 -25.97
C GLU A 139 -34.56 82.19 -25.45
N ASP A 140 -34.91 82.13 -24.17
CA ASP A 140 -35.87 83.04 -23.53
C ASP A 140 -35.37 84.50 -23.59
N THR A 141 -34.06 84.73 -23.43
CA THR A 141 -33.42 86.04 -23.59
C THR A 141 -33.54 86.55 -25.03
N LEU A 142 -33.13 85.74 -26.02
CA LEU A 142 -33.21 86.08 -27.44
C LEU A 142 -34.65 86.30 -27.91
N ARG A 143 -35.63 85.58 -27.35
CA ARG A 143 -37.06 85.77 -27.64
C ARG A 143 -37.57 87.11 -27.10
N SER A 144 -37.11 87.52 -25.91
CA SER A 144 -37.37 88.85 -25.33
C SER A 144 -36.72 89.97 -26.16
N GLU A 145 -35.49 89.79 -26.63
CA GLU A 145 -34.80 90.74 -27.51
C GLU A 145 -35.48 90.84 -28.89
N GLY A 146 -35.89 89.73 -29.47
CA GLY A 146 -36.65 89.69 -30.73
C GLY A 146 -38.00 90.43 -30.64
N LEU A 147 -38.72 90.31 -29.51
CA LEU A 147 -39.94 91.08 -29.26
C LEU A 147 -39.64 92.59 -29.19
N LYS A 148 -38.65 93.01 -28.40
CA LYS A 148 -38.22 94.42 -28.29
C LYS A 148 -37.79 95.00 -29.65
N ALA A 149 -37.05 94.23 -30.45
CA ALA A 149 -36.64 94.62 -31.79
C ALA A 149 -37.85 94.76 -32.75
N MET A 150 -38.84 93.86 -32.65
CA MET A 150 -40.08 93.97 -33.42
C MET A 150 -40.93 95.18 -33.01
N GLU A 151 -40.96 95.52 -31.72
CA GLU A 151 -41.62 96.73 -31.19
C GLU A 151 -40.91 97.99 -31.66
N ALA A 152 -39.58 98.07 -31.55
CA ALA A 152 -38.80 99.17 -32.07
C ALA A 152 -38.98 99.36 -33.59
N TYR A 153 -39.04 98.28 -34.36
CA TYR A 153 -39.31 98.34 -35.81
C TYR A 153 -40.73 98.86 -36.13
N LYS A 154 -41.75 98.48 -35.34
CA LYS A 154 -43.11 99.03 -35.46
C LYS A 154 -43.15 100.52 -35.14
N SER A 155 -42.50 100.95 -34.05
CA SER A 155 -42.40 102.37 -33.69
C SER A 155 -41.67 103.18 -34.77
N LEU A 156 -40.53 102.70 -35.26
CA LEU A 156 -39.79 103.34 -36.36
C LEU A 156 -40.63 103.42 -37.65
N SER A 157 -41.46 102.42 -37.93
CA SER A 157 -42.38 102.45 -39.09
C SER A 157 -43.45 103.53 -38.94
N LEU A 158 -44.01 103.69 -37.72
CA LEU A 158 -44.98 104.75 -37.41
C LEU A 158 -44.33 106.15 -37.41
N GLU A 159 -43.10 106.28 -36.90
CA GLU A 159 -42.33 107.53 -36.98
C GLU A 159 -41.98 107.88 -38.43
N LEU A 160 -41.64 106.90 -39.27
CA LEU A 160 -41.42 107.09 -40.70
C LEU A 160 -42.71 107.52 -41.42
N GLU A 161 -43.86 106.92 -41.10
CA GLU A 161 -45.16 107.34 -41.62
C GLU A 161 -45.51 108.78 -41.20
N GLN A 162 -45.32 109.12 -39.93
CA GLN A 162 -45.49 110.50 -39.45
C GLN A 162 -44.49 111.47 -40.12
N SER A 163 -43.24 111.05 -40.32
CA SER A 163 -42.22 111.85 -41.00
C SER A 163 -42.61 112.10 -42.46
N ASN A 164 -43.02 111.07 -43.20
CA ASN A 164 -43.49 111.20 -44.58
C ASN A 164 -44.72 112.12 -44.68
N ASN A 165 -45.67 112.01 -43.76
CA ASN A 165 -46.82 112.92 -43.69
C ASN A 165 -46.39 114.37 -43.42
N ARG A 166 -45.39 114.59 -42.55
CA ARG A 166 -44.84 115.93 -42.28
C ARG A 166 -44.02 116.47 -43.45
N VAL A 167 -43.27 115.62 -44.15
CA VAL A 167 -42.56 115.96 -45.39
C VAL A 167 -43.57 116.38 -46.45
N ALA A 168 -44.67 115.65 -46.66
CA ALA A 168 -45.71 116.07 -47.59
C ALA A 168 -46.29 117.46 -47.24
N THR A 169 -46.60 117.75 -45.97
CA THR A 169 -47.04 119.09 -45.55
C THR A 169 -45.94 120.16 -45.65
N LEU A 170 -44.67 119.78 -45.60
CA LEU A 170 -43.53 120.70 -45.76
C LEU A 170 -43.18 120.91 -47.24
N GLU A 171 -43.43 119.96 -48.13
CA GLU A 171 -43.34 120.13 -49.58
C GLU A 171 -44.48 121.02 -50.09
N GLU A 172 -45.68 120.91 -49.49
CA GLU A 172 -46.78 121.86 -49.64
C GLU A 172 -46.39 123.26 -49.12
N LEU A 173 -45.95 123.39 -47.86
CA LEU A 173 -45.50 124.67 -47.28
C LEU A 173 -44.26 125.27 -47.95
N VAL A 174 -43.36 124.49 -48.54
CA VAL A 174 -42.23 125.01 -49.34
C VAL A 174 -42.72 125.48 -50.70
N SER A 175 -43.69 124.80 -51.31
CA SER A 175 -44.37 125.29 -52.51
C SER A 175 -45.09 126.63 -52.28
N GLU A 176 -45.52 126.91 -51.05
CA GLU A 176 -46.00 128.23 -50.62
C GLU A 176 -44.85 129.21 -50.29
N LEU A 177 -43.91 128.83 -49.41
CA LEU A 177 -42.88 129.73 -48.86
C LEU A 177 -41.81 130.16 -49.87
N GLN A 178 -41.64 129.43 -50.97
CA GLN A 178 -40.72 129.84 -52.04
C GLN A 178 -41.22 131.09 -52.81
N SER A 179 -42.29 131.74 -52.34
CA SER A 179 -42.81 133.02 -52.83
C SER A 179 -42.51 134.27 -51.99
N ALA A 180 -41.80 134.23 -50.83
CA ALA A 180 -41.75 135.41 -49.93
C ALA A 180 -40.48 135.67 -49.03
N GLN A 181 -39.59 136.56 -49.51
CA GLN A 181 -38.99 137.75 -48.82
C GLN A 181 -38.02 137.65 -47.59
N ASP A 182 -37.36 138.78 -47.26
CA ASP A 182 -36.08 138.97 -46.50
C ASP A 182 -36.08 140.14 -45.44
N ILE A 183 -35.06 140.17 -44.51
CA ILE A 183 -34.28 141.35 -43.93
C ILE A 183 -34.60 142.09 -42.56
N GLU A 184 -33.64 142.00 -41.59
CA GLU A 184 -32.92 142.98 -40.64
C GLU A 184 -33.43 143.83 -39.38
N ASN A 185 -32.51 143.94 -38.34
CA ASN A 185 -32.01 145.09 -37.47
C ASN A 185 -32.83 145.81 -36.32
N MET A 186 -32.32 146.56 -35.27
CA MET A 186 -31.02 146.77 -34.50
C MET A 186 -31.07 147.72 -33.22
N ASN A 187 -30.05 147.70 -32.31
CA ASN A 187 -29.47 148.76 -31.38
C ASN A 187 -30.25 149.40 -30.16
N SER A 188 -29.68 150.14 -29.13
CA SER A 188 -28.36 150.16 -28.39
C SER A 188 -28.19 151.20 -27.19
N ALA A 189 -27.64 150.78 -26.01
CA ALA A 189 -26.67 151.41 -25.03
C ALA A 189 -26.83 152.76 -24.17
N GLN A 190 -26.17 152.80 -22.96
CA GLN A 190 -25.17 153.84 -22.44
C GLN A 190 -25.35 154.71 -21.11
N GLU A 191 -24.37 154.60 -20.16
CA GLU A 191 -23.66 155.51 -19.15
C GLU A 191 -24.19 156.38 -17.94
N ASN A 192 -23.38 156.35 -16.83
CA ASN A 192 -22.85 157.41 -15.89
C ASN A 192 -23.72 158.25 -14.89
N ARG A 193 -23.22 159.02 -13.87
CA ARG A 193 -22.04 159.06 -12.91
C ARG A 193 -21.89 160.51 -12.29
N VAL A 194 -21.43 160.93 -11.09
CA VAL A 194 -21.24 160.51 -9.64
C VAL A 194 -20.92 161.81 -8.81
N ASN A 195 -21.07 161.89 -7.47
CA ASN A 195 -20.57 162.99 -6.59
C ASN A 195 -20.20 162.50 -5.14
N VAL A 196 -19.48 163.30 -4.31
CA VAL A 196 -18.66 162.83 -3.14
C VAL A 196 -18.85 163.66 -1.83
N GLU A 197 -18.07 163.34 -0.79
CA GLU A 197 -17.77 164.07 0.47
C GLU A 197 -18.80 163.99 1.61
N ALA A 198 -20.06 164.42 1.43
CA ALA A 198 -21.12 164.00 2.37
C ALA A 198 -21.41 162.48 2.26
N GLU A 199 -21.04 161.92 1.11
CA GLU A 199 -20.96 160.49 0.87
C GLU A 199 -19.69 159.84 1.45
N GLU A 200 -18.71 160.53 2.05
CA GLU A 200 -17.51 159.82 2.57
C GLU A 200 -17.80 159.03 3.86
N LEU A 201 -18.27 159.66 4.94
CA LEU A 201 -18.70 158.92 6.14
C LEU A 201 -19.86 157.95 5.87
N LYS A 202 -20.71 158.27 4.88
CA LYS A 202 -21.83 157.41 4.46
C LYS A 202 -21.35 156.25 3.59
N THR A 203 -20.31 156.43 2.77
CA THR A 203 -19.67 155.33 2.06
C THR A 203 -18.82 154.49 2.99
N GLU A 204 -18.10 155.05 3.96
CA GLU A 204 -17.45 154.29 5.05
C GLU A 204 -18.47 153.43 5.80
N LEU A 205 -19.63 153.98 6.20
CA LEU A 205 -20.68 153.20 6.84
C LEU A 205 -21.27 152.14 5.89
N SER A 206 -21.44 152.46 4.60
CA SER A 206 -21.88 151.47 3.59
C SER A 206 -20.81 150.41 3.29
N ASN A 207 -19.53 150.76 3.39
CA ASN A 207 -18.38 149.89 3.16
C ASN A 207 -18.22 148.96 4.35
N LEU A 208 -18.37 149.45 5.58
CA LEU A 208 -18.49 148.64 6.80
C LEU A 208 -19.75 147.75 6.75
N GLN A 209 -20.87 148.21 6.18
CA GLN A 209 -22.07 147.38 6.01
C GLN A 209 -21.88 146.30 4.92
N VAL A 210 -21.17 146.62 3.84
CA VAL A 210 -20.75 145.67 2.80
C VAL A 210 -19.72 144.69 3.36
N GLU A 211 -18.74 145.14 4.15
CA GLU A 211 -17.73 144.33 4.81
C GLU A 211 -18.38 143.40 5.84
N VAL A 212 -19.30 143.88 6.69
CA VAL A 212 -20.09 143.02 7.58
C VAL A 212 -20.94 142.01 6.80
N SER A 213 -21.43 142.36 5.61
CA SER A 213 -22.16 141.43 4.73
C SER A 213 -21.23 140.40 4.08
N GLN A 214 -20.03 140.81 3.65
CA GLN A 214 -18.98 139.94 3.11
C GLN A 214 -18.41 139.01 4.19
N LEU A 215 -18.19 139.50 5.41
CA LEU A 215 -17.77 138.71 6.56
C LEU A 215 -18.84 137.71 7.00
N ARG A 216 -20.13 138.07 6.92
CA ARG A 216 -21.23 137.11 7.11
C ARG A 216 -21.25 136.04 6.02
N ALA A 217 -21.16 136.43 4.74
CA ALA A 217 -21.10 135.47 3.64
C ALA A 217 -19.86 134.57 3.71
N ALA A 218 -18.70 135.11 4.10
CA ALA A 218 -17.46 134.35 4.30
C ALA A 218 -17.55 133.41 5.51
N LEU A 219 -18.22 133.83 6.59
CA LEU A 219 -18.52 132.99 7.75
C LEU A 219 -19.45 131.83 7.36
N GLU A 220 -20.55 132.12 6.67
CA GLU A 220 -21.52 131.13 6.17
C GLU A 220 -20.87 130.13 5.19
N VAL A 221 -20.01 130.60 4.29
CA VAL A 221 -19.18 129.75 3.41
C VAL A 221 -18.12 128.95 4.18
N SER A 222 -17.62 129.44 5.32
CA SER A 222 -16.71 128.68 6.18
C SER A 222 -17.43 127.63 7.03
N GLU A 223 -18.65 127.93 7.49
CA GLU A 223 -19.47 127.04 8.30
C GLU A 223 -20.06 125.91 7.45
N THR A 224 -20.58 126.21 6.26
CA THR A 224 -21.01 125.19 5.29
C THR A 224 -19.87 124.27 4.88
N ARG A 225 -18.67 124.80 4.61
CA ARG A 225 -17.48 123.98 4.34
C ARG A 225 -17.11 123.08 5.53
N TYR A 226 -17.11 123.61 6.75
CA TYR A 226 -16.84 122.81 7.95
C TYR A 226 -17.88 121.68 8.12
N GLN A 227 -19.16 121.95 7.88
CA GLN A 227 -20.22 120.93 7.91
C GLN A 227 -20.04 119.88 6.80
N GLU A 228 -19.66 120.29 5.59
CA GLU A 228 -19.39 119.39 4.46
C GLU A 228 -18.15 118.50 4.72
N GLU A 229 -17.05 119.07 5.20
CA GLU A 229 -15.83 118.34 5.63
C GLU A 229 -16.15 117.36 6.77
N TYR A 230 -16.97 117.76 7.74
CA TYR A 230 -17.41 116.89 8.84
C TYR A 230 -18.28 115.72 8.36
N ILE A 231 -19.21 115.97 7.43
CA ILE A 231 -20.05 114.93 6.81
C ILE A 231 -19.17 113.98 5.98
N GLN A 232 -18.27 114.51 5.15
CA GLN A 232 -17.36 113.72 4.32
C GLN A 232 -16.44 112.84 5.18
N SER A 233 -15.85 113.40 6.24
CA SER A 233 -15.02 112.66 7.20
C SER A 233 -15.83 111.56 7.89
N THR A 234 -17.05 111.85 8.35
CA THR A 234 -17.94 110.87 8.99
C THR A 234 -18.31 109.73 8.03
N LEU A 235 -18.55 110.02 6.75
CA LEU A 235 -18.85 109.02 5.73
C LEU A 235 -17.61 108.17 5.38
N GLN A 236 -16.43 108.77 5.24
CA GLN A 236 -15.17 108.04 5.03
C GLN A 236 -14.86 107.08 6.19
N ILE A 237 -15.04 107.55 7.44
CA ILE A 237 -14.86 106.71 8.64
C ILE A 237 -15.84 105.53 8.64
N ARG A 238 -17.13 105.76 8.33
CA ARG A 238 -18.13 104.68 8.24
C ARG A 238 -17.80 103.67 7.14
N SER A 239 -17.44 104.14 5.96
CA SER A 239 -17.06 103.27 4.83
C SER A 239 -15.81 102.44 5.13
N ALA A 240 -14.82 103.02 5.83
CA ALA A 240 -13.64 102.28 6.29
C ALA A 240 -13.99 101.19 7.33
N TYR A 241 -14.89 101.47 8.28
CA TYR A 241 -15.38 100.46 9.22
C TYR A 241 -16.18 99.36 8.52
N GLU A 242 -17.03 99.70 7.55
CA GLU A 242 -17.82 98.74 6.78
C GLU A 242 -16.93 97.80 5.96
N LEU A 243 -15.90 98.32 5.28
CA LEU A 243 -14.88 97.52 4.59
C LEU A 243 -14.09 96.61 5.54
N VAL A 244 -13.82 97.05 6.77
CA VAL A 244 -13.16 96.24 7.81
C VAL A 244 -14.06 95.11 8.30
N GLU A 245 -15.36 95.34 8.53
CA GLU A 245 -16.28 94.26 8.91
C GLU A 245 -16.54 93.28 7.76
N GLN A 246 -16.65 93.77 6.51
CA GLN A 246 -16.70 92.89 5.32
C GLN A 246 -15.45 92.00 5.26
N SER A 247 -14.25 92.58 5.35
CA SER A 247 -12.98 91.84 5.33
C SER A 247 -12.85 90.84 6.47
N LYS A 248 -13.31 91.16 7.69
CA LYS A 248 -13.40 90.21 8.80
C LYS A 248 -14.35 89.05 8.50
N SER A 249 -15.55 89.34 7.99
CA SER A 249 -16.55 88.31 7.69
C SER A 249 -16.05 87.34 6.61
N GLU A 250 -15.41 87.85 5.56
CA GLU A 250 -14.70 87.04 4.57
C GLU A 250 -13.57 86.20 5.18
N SER A 251 -12.80 86.75 6.13
CA SER A 251 -11.72 86.04 6.78
C SER A 251 -12.24 84.89 7.63
N ILE A 252 -13.28 85.12 8.43
CA ILE A 252 -13.93 84.10 9.28
C ILE A 252 -14.58 83.02 8.42
N GLN A 253 -15.22 83.37 7.31
CA GLN A 253 -15.77 82.39 6.38
C GLN A 253 -14.65 81.52 5.78
N LYS A 254 -13.57 82.12 5.28
CA LYS A 254 -12.42 81.37 4.72
C LYS A 254 -11.75 80.48 5.77
N GLU A 255 -11.61 80.97 7.01
CA GLU A 255 -11.09 80.19 8.14
C GLU A 255 -11.95 78.95 8.41
N ALA A 256 -13.27 79.09 8.48
CA ALA A 256 -14.21 77.96 8.61
C ALA A 256 -14.20 77.01 7.40
N GLU A 257 -14.05 77.52 6.17
CA GLU A 257 -13.88 76.69 4.96
C GLU A 257 -12.58 75.87 4.99
N TRP A 258 -11.48 76.44 5.49
CA TRP A 258 -10.21 75.71 5.68
C TRP A 258 -10.27 74.71 6.83
N GLU A 259 -10.94 75.04 7.94
CA GLU A 259 -11.09 74.15 9.10
C GLU A 259 -12.00 72.95 8.78
N ALA A 260 -13.14 73.18 8.12
CA ALA A 260 -14.01 72.10 7.64
C ALA A 260 -13.30 71.20 6.61
N LYS A 261 -12.43 71.77 5.77
CA LYS A 261 -11.61 71.00 4.83
C LYS A 261 -10.49 70.22 5.53
N LEU A 262 -9.91 70.77 6.60
CA LEU A 262 -8.92 70.07 7.42
C LEU A 262 -9.56 68.86 8.09
N GLU A 263 -10.69 69.04 8.78
CA GLU A 263 -11.49 67.97 9.41
C GLU A 263 -11.82 66.84 8.42
N ALA A 264 -12.31 67.18 7.22
CA ALA A 264 -12.57 66.19 6.16
C ALA A 264 -11.30 65.39 5.80
N THR A 265 -10.16 66.07 5.59
CA THR A 265 -8.90 65.37 5.29
C THR A 265 -8.35 64.56 6.45
N THR A 266 -8.67 64.90 7.71
CA THR A 266 -8.32 64.05 8.86
C THR A 266 -9.23 62.82 8.94
N THR A 267 -10.53 62.93 8.66
CA THR A 267 -11.41 61.75 8.60
C THR A 267 -11.02 60.80 7.45
N ASP A 268 -10.64 61.33 6.28
CA ASP A 268 -10.14 60.53 5.16
C ASP A 268 -8.84 59.78 5.53
N LEU A 269 -7.94 60.44 6.27
CA LEU A 269 -6.68 59.85 6.74
C LEU A 269 -6.93 58.73 7.76
N GLU A 270 -7.89 58.91 8.68
CA GLU A 270 -8.27 57.88 9.65
C GLU A 270 -8.93 56.67 8.99
N GLU A 271 -9.81 56.86 8.01
CA GLU A 271 -10.41 55.77 7.23
C GLU A 271 -9.35 55.00 6.40
N LEU A 272 -8.41 55.71 5.76
CA LEU A 272 -7.28 55.09 5.07
C LEU A 272 -6.35 54.33 6.01
N LYS A 273 -6.17 54.81 7.25
CA LYS A 273 -5.39 54.14 8.29
C LYS A 273 -6.08 52.86 8.79
N GLU A 274 -7.39 52.86 8.98
CA GLU A 274 -8.16 51.64 9.30
C GLU A 274 -8.06 50.61 8.17
N LYS A 275 -8.23 51.05 6.91
CA LYS A 275 -8.05 50.20 5.72
C LYS A 275 -6.63 49.63 5.61
N LEU A 276 -5.61 50.37 6.04
CA LEU A 276 -4.22 49.88 6.09
C LEU A 276 -4.03 48.82 7.18
N MET A 277 -4.48 49.08 8.41
CA MET A 277 -4.40 48.10 9.51
C MET A 277 -5.11 46.79 9.16
N SER A 278 -6.32 46.86 8.59
CA SER A 278 -7.08 45.69 8.14
C SER A 278 -6.31 44.88 7.08
N LYS A 279 -5.59 45.53 6.15
CA LYS A 279 -4.74 44.85 5.17
C LYS A 279 -3.48 44.25 5.80
N GLU A 280 -2.86 44.90 6.79
CA GLU A 280 -1.72 44.31 7.51
C GLU A 280 -2.10 43.03 8.26
N ASP A 281 -3.26 43.00 8.92
CA ASP A 281 -3.73 41.82 9.63
C ASP A 281 -4.15 40.68 8.68
N ALA A 282 -4.77 41.00 7.54
CA ALA A 282 -5.02 40.03 6.48
C ALA A 282 -3.71 39.42 5.92
N LEU A 283 -2.69 40.24 5.66
CA LEU A 283 -1.36 39.78 5.26
C LEU A 283 -0.68 38.93 6.34
N ARG A 284 -0.96 39.20 7.62
CA ARG A 284 -0.44 38.43 8.76
C ARG A 284 -1.07 37.04 8.83
N SER A 285 -2.40 36.92 8.66
CA SER A 285 -3.09 35.63 8.51
C SER A 285 -2.50 34.81 7.36
N ILE A 286 -2.41 35.41 6.16
CA ILE A 286 -1.82 34.77 4.98
C ILE A 286 -0.37 34.34 5.23
N SER A 287 0.42 35.11 6.01
CA SER A 287 1.78 34.73 6.37
C SER A 287 1.84 33.51 7.30
N ASP A 288 0.92 33.39 8.26
CA ASP A 288 0.83 32.25 9.18
C ASP A 288 0.26 30.99 8.51
N GLU A 289 -0.72 31.14 7.62
CA GLU A 289 -1.22 30.08 6.75
C GLU A 289 -0.11 29.52 5.85
N ASN A 290 0.73 30.38 5.25
CA ASN A 290 1.89 29.95 4.45
C ASN A 290 2.95 29.19 5.28
N LYS A 291 3.11 29.48 6.58
CA LYS A 291 3.99 28.69 7.48
C LYS A 291 3.42 27.29 7.71
N HIS A 292 2.09 27.17 7.82
CA HIS A 292 1.42 25.88 7.92
C HIS A 292 1.59 25.05 6.64
N PHE A 293 1.44 25.64 5.45
CA PHE A 293 1.73 24.96 4.17
C PHE A 293 3.18 24.48 4.07
N SER A 294 4.15 25.30 4.49
CA SER A 294 5.58 24.90 4.54
C SER A 294 5.85 23.73 5.49
N THR A 295 5.14 23.67 6.62
CA THR A 295 5.22 22.53 7.56
C THR A 295 4.59 21.27 6.95
N LEU A 296 3.50 21.41 6.20
CA LEU A 296 2.83 20.29 5.54
C LEU A 296 3.69 19.68 4.41
N ASP A 297 4.42 20.51 3.65
CA ASP A 297 5.40 20.07 2.64
C ASP A 297 6.58 19.30 3.26
N ALA A 298 7.05 19.70 4.45
CA ALA A 298 8.08 18.96 5.19
C ALA A 298 7.57 17.58 5.65
N VAL A 299 6.35 17.51 6.21
CA VAL A 299 5.69 16.25 6.61
C VAL A 299 5.44 15.34 5.41
N LEU A 300 5.06 15.91 4.25
CA LEU A 300 4.89 15.15 3.02
C LEU A 300 6.20 14.47 2.61
N LYS A 301 7.33 15.20 2.58
CA LYS A 301 8.66 14.65 2.25
C LYS A 301 9.13 13.58 3.25
N GLU A 302 8.81 13.74 4.53
CA GLU A 302 9.05 12.68 5.53
C GLU A 302 8.22 11.42 5.21
N SER A 303 6.94 11.57 4.88
CA SER A 303 6.06 10.46 4.49
C SER A 303 6.51 9.77 3.19
N GLU A 304 7.00 10.52 2.20
CA GLU A 304 7.57 9.96 0.96
C GLU A 304 8.85 9.17 1.26
N SER A 305 9.71 9.67 2.15
CA SER A 305 10.95 8.98 2.53
C SER A 305 10.69 7.66 3.27
N THR A 306 9.71 7.64 4.18
CA THR A 306 9.33 6.44 4.93
C THR A 306 8.61 5.41 4.04
N LEU A 307 7.76 5.85 3.11
CA LEU A 307 7.21 5.00 2.05
C LEU A 307 8.30 4.41 1.14
N GLY A 308 9.37 5.17 0.87
CA GLY A 308 10.56 4.67 0.15
C GLY A 308 11.26 3.53 0.89
N VAL A 309 11.52 3.70 2.18
CA VAL A 309 12.13 2.66 3.04
C VAL A 309 11.24 1.42 3.14
N LEU A 310 9.93 1.59 3.32
CA LEU A 310 8.98 0.48 3.37
C LEU A 310 8.90 -0.29 2.05
N ARG A 311 8.93 0.40 0.90
CA ARG A 311 8.98 -0.24 -0.43
C ARG A 311 10.27 -1.05 -0.63
N ALA A 312 11.41 -0.53 -0.19
CA ALA A 312 12.68 -1.28 -0.24
C ALA A 312 12.60 -2.55 0.62
N SER A 313 12.17 -2.44 1.88
CA SER A 313 12.03 -3.60 2.77
C SER A 313 10.99 -4.62 2.28
N LEU A 314 9.98 -4.20 1.52
CA LEU A 314 8.99 -5.11 0.92
C LEU A 314 9.61 -5.85 -0.28
N LEU A 315 10.36 -5.17 -1.14
CA LEU A 315 11.10 -5.80 -2.25
C LEU A 315 12.13 -6.81 -1.74
N ASP A 316 12.88 -6.48 -0.68
CA ASP A 316 13.81 -7.43 -0.06
C ASP A 316 13.08 -8.70 0.41
N LYS A 317 11.92 -8.55 1.07
CA LYS A 317 11.09 -9.68 1.53
C LYS A 317 10.45 -10.48 0.39
N GLU A 318 10.09 -9.84 -0.72
CA GLU A 318 9.63 -10.51 -1.94
C GLU A 318 10.75 -11.41 -2.52
N THR A 319 12.00 -10.92 -2.56
CA THR A 319 13.15 -11.73 -3.03
C THR A 319 13.50 -12.88 -2.09
N GLU A 320 13.38 -12.68 -0.77
CA GLU A 320 13.56 -13.75 0.23
C GLU A 320 12.50 -14.84 0.09
N LEU A 321 11.22 -14.46 -0.09
CA LEU A 321 10.13 -15.40 -0.34
C LEU A 321 10.31 -16.19 -1.65
N GLN A 322 10.73 -15.54 -2.73
CA GLN A 322 11.00 -16.22 -4.01
C GLN A 322 12.20 -17.18 -3.89
N SER A 323 13.25 -16.82 -3.15
CA SER A 323 14.38 -17.72 -2.86
C SER A 323 13.95 -18.94 -2.03
N ILE A 324 13.16 -18.74 -0.96
CA ILE A 324 12.61 -19.83 -0.13
C ILE A 324 11.70 -20.75 -0.96
N LYS A 325 10.94 -20.19 -1.90
CA LYS A 325 10.09 -20.98 -2.82
C LYS A 325 10.95 -21.85 -3.75
N GLU A 326 12.00 -21.30 -4.35
CA GLU A 326 12.94 -22.05 -5.20
C GLU A 326 13.64 -23.17 -4.42
N GLU A 327 14.06 -22.93 -3.17
CA GLU A 327 14.59 -23.97 -2.28
C GLU A 327 13.56 -25.08 -2.01
N ASN A 328 12.30 -24.72 -1.75
CA ASN A 328 11.22 -25.71 -1.56
C ASN A 328 10.93 -26.54 -2.82
N GLU A 329 10.99 -25.94 -4.02
CA GLU A 329 10.85 -26.67 -5.28
C GLU A 329 12.01 -27.67 -5.49
N ILE A 330 13.25 -27.28 -5.13
CA ILE A 330 14.41 -28.17 -5.14
C ILE A 330 14.25 -29.32 -4.13
N LEU A 331 13.91 -29.03 -2.88
CA LEU A 331 13.71 -30.04 -1.82
C LEU A 331 12.58 -31.03 -2.20
N MET A 332 11.47 -30.55 -2.74
CA MET A 332 10.39 -31.40 -3.25
C MET A 332 10.82 -32.30 -4.42
N SER A 333 11.80 -31.87 -5.23
CA SER A 333 12.39 -32.72 -6.26
C SER A 333 13.31 -33.81 -5.68
N GLU A 334 14.09 -33.49 -4.64
CA GLU A 334 14.97 -34.46 -3.98
C GLU A 334 14.18 -35.51 -3.18
N ILE A 335 13.11 -35.10 -2.49
CA ILE A 335 12.19 -36.01 -1.79
C ILE A 335 11.62 -37.04 -2.78
N LYS A 336 11.01 -36.58 -3.88
CA LYS A 336 10.46 -37.46 -4.93
C LYS A 336 11.52 -38.38 -5.52
N LYS A 337 12.74 -37.87 -5.77
CA LYS A 337 13.86 -38.69 -6.22
C LYS A 337 14.16 -39.81 -5.20
N ARG A 338 14.35 -39.45 -3.93
CA ARG A 338 14.66 -40.37 -2.83
C ARG A 338 13.57 -41.42 -2.62
N GLU A 339 12.30 -41.04 -2.77
CA GLU A 339 11.17 -41.98 -2.76
C GLU A 339 11.27 -43.01 -3.90
N THR A 340 11.53 -42.58 -5.15
CA THR A 340 11.69 -43.52 -6.27
C THR A 340 13.01 -44.31 -6.26
N GLU A 341 14.00 -43.90 -5.47
CA GLU A 341 15.23 -44.67 -5.24
C GLU A 341 15.00 -45.69 -4.12
N GLY A 342 14.29 -45.30 -3.06
CA GLY A 342 13.85 -46.17 -1.97
C GLY A 342 12.87 -47.26 -2.42
N SER A 343 11.93 -46.95 -3.32
CA SER A 343 11.02 -47.96 -3.88
C SER A 343 11.79 -49.03 -4.65
N LYS A 344 12.69 -48.63 -5.57
CA LYS A 344 13.55 -49.56 -6.33
C LYS A 344 14.46 -50.38 -5.42
N ALA A 345 14.96 -49.80 -4.33
CA ALA A 345 15.75 -50.52 -3.33
C ALA A 345 14.91 -51.58 -2.59
N ASN A 346 13.68 -51.23 -2.21
CA ASN A 346 12.72 -52.16 -1.59
C ASN A 346 12.28 -53.27 -2.55
N ASP A 347 11.98 -52.95 -3.81
CA ASP A 347 11.62 -53.93 -4.85
C ASP A 347 12.76 -54.93 -5.10
N SER A 348 14.01 -54.43 -5.14
CA SER A 348 15.22 -55.24 -5.27
C SER A 348 15.45 -56.11 -4.03
N ALA A 349 15.27 -55.57 -2.82
CA ALA A 349 15.37 -56.31 -1.57
C ALA A 349 14.28 -57.39 -1.44
N LEU A 350 13.06 -57.12 -1.90
CA LEU A 350 11.97 -58.09 -1.97
C LEU A 350 12.31 -59.23 -2.93
N ALA A 351 12.78 -58.93 -4.14
CA ALA A 351 13.19 -59.93 -5.11
C ALA A 351 14.35 -60.81 -4.59
N LEU A 352 15.32 -60.23 -3.87
CA LEU A 352 16.39 -60.97 -3.19
C LEU A 352 15.86 -61.85 -2.04
N ALA A 353 14.90 -61.36 -1.25
CA ALA A 353 14.27 -62.14 -0.18
C ALA A 353 13.41 -63.29 -0.70
N GLU A 354 12.72 -63.11 -1.84
CA GLU A 354 11.99 -64.19 -2.52
C GLU A 354 12.94 -65.22 -3.12
N ALA A 355 14.04 -64.79 -3.75
CA ALA A 355 15.09 -65.70 -4.25
C ALA A 355 15.78 -66.49 -3.12
N ALA A 356 15.98 -65.87 -1.95
CA ALA A 356 16.47 -66.57 -0.77
C ALA A 356 15.46 -67.62 -0.27
N ARG A 357 14.16 -67.27 -0.20
CA ARG A 357 13.08 -68.19 0.21
C ARG A 357 12.85 -69.35 -0.77
N THR A 358 13.10 -69.19 -2.07
CA THR A 358 13.02 -70.31 -3.02
C THR A 358 14.23 -71.22 -2.89
N ALA A 359 15.44 -70.68 -2.73
CA ALA A 359 16.64 -71.47 -2.46
C ALA A 359 16.56 -72.22 -1.12
N GLU A 360 16.00 -71.61 -0.07
CA GLU A 360 15.72 -72.23 1.23
C GLU A 360 14.77 -73.42 1.08
N LYS A 361 13.65 -73.26 0.37
CA LYS A 361 12.70 -74.35 0.09
C LYS A 361 13.33 -75.48 -0.71
N GLU A 362 14.15 -75.17 -1.71
CA GLU A 362 14.88 -76.18 -2.50
C GLU A 362 15.91 -76.93 -1.63
N ALA A 363 16.59 -76.25 -0.71
CA ALA A 363 17.50 -76.86 0.25
C ALA A 363 16.77 -77.77 1.26
N LEU A 364 15.61 -77.37 1.76
CA LEU A 364 14.77 -78.17 2.65
C LEU A 364 14.26 -79.45 1.97
N VAL A 365 13.83 -79.37 0.70
CA VAL A 365 13.43 -80.56 -0.08
C VAL A 365 14.61 -81.52 -0.28
N LYS A 366 15.80 -81.01 -0.61
CA LYS A 366 17.02 -81.83 -0.72
C LYS A 366 17.41 -82.47 0.61
N LEU A 367 17.30 -81.74 1.72
CA LEU A 367 17.56 -82.26 3.05
C LEU A 367 16.60 -83.40 3.41
N GLY A 368 15.30 -83.25 3.11
CA GLY A 368 14.29 -84.28 3.30
C GLY A 368 14.63 -85.58 2.55
N HIS A 369 14.99 -85.48 1.28
CA HIS A 369 15.45 -86.64 0.50
C HIS A 369 16.71 -87.29 1.08
N LEU A 370 17.70 -86.50 1.52
CA LEU A 370 18.92 -87.03 2.13
C LEU A 370 18.65 -87.74 3.47
N THR A 371 17.72 -87.23 4.29
CA THR A 371 17.28 -87.93 5.51
C THR A 371 16.53 -89.23 5.20
N GLU A 372 15.68 -89.23 4.16
CA GLU A 372 14.96 -90.44 3.73
C GLU A 372 15.91 -91.49 3.14
N GLU A 373 16.92 -91.08 2.36
CA GLU A 373 18.02 -91.96 1.90
C GLU A 373 18.83 -92.51 3.08
N ALA A 374 19.14 -91.69 4.09
CA ALA A 374 19.85 -92.13 5.30
C ALA A 374 19.04 -93.15 6.10
N ASP A 375 17.75 -92.93 6.34
CA ASP A 375 16.86 -93.89 7.01
C ASP A 375 16.70 -95.18 6.21
N ASN A 376 16.65 -95.10 4.88
CA ASN A 376 16.66 -96.28 4.01
C ASN A 376 17.99 -97.05 4.12
N SER A 377 19.12 -96.35 4.27
CA SER A 377 20.43 -96.95 4.50
C SER A 377 20.54 -97.63 5.87
N ILE A 378 20.07 -96.97 6.94
CA ILE A 378 20.00 -97.53 8.30
C ILE A 378 19.12 -98.79 8.33
N ARG A 379 17.95 -98.75 7.68
CA ARG A 379 17.06 -99.91 7.55
C ARG A 379 17.64 -101.05 6.70
N LYS A 380 18.55 -100.77 5.76
CA LYS A 380 19.34 -101.82 5.06
C LYS A 380 20.43 -102.38 5.98
N ALA A 381 21.19 -101.54 6.67
CA ALA A 381 22.25 -101.95 7.58
C ALA A 381 21.72 -102.87 8.70
N ALA A 382 20.59 -102.52 9.32
CA ALA A 382 19.93 -103.33 10.34
C ALA A 382 19.56 -104.76 9.86
N ARG A 383 19.10 -104.90 8.62
CA ARG A 383 18.83 -106.21 8.00
C ARG A 383 20.11 -107.00 7.72
N VAL A 384 21.19 -106.31 7.35
CA VAL A 384 22.50 -106.96 7.11
C VAL A 384 23.10 -107.45 8.44
N THR A 385 22.97 -106.69 9.54
CA THR A 385 23.38 -107.17 10.87
C THR A 385 22.52 -108.35 11.35
N GLU A 386 21.19 -108.29 11.16
CA GLU A 386 20.28 -109.41 11.49
C GLU A 386 20.63 -110.69 10.70
N GLN A 387 20.95 -110.56 9.40
CA GLN A 387 21.42 -111.68 8.57
C GLN A 387 22.80 -112.19 8.99
N LEU A 388 23.71 -111.29 9.41
CA LEU A 388 25.04 -111.67 9.89
C LEU A 388 24.95 -112.43 11.22
N ASP A 389 24.12 -111.98 12.16
CA ASP A 389 23.90 -112.65 13.45
C ASP A 389 23.25 -114.02 13.24
N ALA A 390 22.27 -114.12 12.34
CA ALA A 390 21.68 -115.41 11.94
C ALA A 390 22.72 -116.36 11.32
N ALA A 391 23.60 -115.85 10.45
CA ALA A 391 24.67 -116.63 9.84
C ALA A 391 25.76 -117.05 10.85
N GLN A 392 26.08 -116.21 11.83
CA GLN A 392 26.99 -116.55 12.93
C GLN A 392 26.40 -117.65 13.82
N ASN A 393 25.12 -117.55 14.18
CA ASN A 393 24.42 -118.58 14.95
C ASN A 393 24.38 -119.92 14.21
N ALA A 394 24.02 -119.93 12.93
CA ALA A 394 24.06 -121.13 12.09
C ALA A 394 25.49 -121.73 11.97
N ASN A 395 26.53 -120.88 11.97
CA ASN A 395 27.92 -121.33 11.97
C ASN A 395 28.32 -121.94 13.33
N PHE A 396 27.89 -121.36 14.47
CA PHE A 396 28.11 -121.95 15.79
C PHE A 396 27.40 -123.31 15.95
N GLU A 397 26.19 -123.46 15.41
CA GLU A 397 25.48 -124.74 15.33
C GLU A 397 26.23 -125.75 14.44
N MET A 398 26.65 -125.35 13.24
CA MET A 398 27.45 -126.20 12.34
C MET A 398 28.80 -126.61 12.96
N GLU A 399 29.49 -125.72 13.68
CA GLU A 399 30.70 -126.10 14.43
C GLU A 399 30.39 -127.09 15.56
N ALA A 400 29.24 -126.96 16.24
CA ALA A 400 28.82 -127.91 17.27
C ALA A 400 28.51 -129.29 16.68
N GLU A 401 27.86 -129.33 15.51
CA GLU A 401 27.68 -130.56 14.73
C GLU A 401 29.02 -131.15 14.27
N LEU A 402 29.96 -130.34 13.77
CA LEU A 402 31.30 -130.79 13.41
C LEU A 402 32.08 -131.35 14.61
N ARG A 403 31.97 -130.73 15.80
CA ARG A 403 32.54 -131.27 17.04
C ARG A 403 31.92 -132.61 17.41
N ARG A 404 30.59 -132.76 17.29
CA ARG A 404 29.85 -134.02 17.49
C ARG A 404 30.26 -135.11 16.48
N LEU A 405 30.31 -134.79 15.19
CA LEU A 405 30.73 -135.70 14.12
C LEU A 405 32.19 -136.11 14.26
N LYS A 406 33.07 -135.21 14.72
CA LYS A 406 34.46 -135.54 15.04
C LYS A 406 34.56 -136.52 16.22
N VAL A 407 33.81 -136.31 17.29
CA VAL A 407 33.71 -137.27 18.41
C VAL A 407 33.20 -138.64 17.93
N GLN A 408 32.20 -138.68 17.04
CA GLN A 408 31.74 -139.93 16.43
C GLN A 408 32.82 -140.56 15.56
N SER A 409 33.51 -139.80 14.70
CA SER A 409 34.63 -140.29 13.87
C SER A 409 35.77 -140.86 14.72
N ASP A 410 36.08 -140.22 15.85
CA ASP A 410 37.07 -140.71 16.82
C ASP A 410 36.61 -142.01 17.52
N GLN A 411 35.30 -142.19 17.75
CA GLN A 411 34.72 -143.46 18.24
C GLN A 411 34.78 -144.56 17.16
N TRP A 412 34.41 -144.26 15.91
CA TRP A 412 34.55 -145.19 14.78
C TRP A 412 36.01 -145.59 14.54
N ARG A 413 36.96 -144.65 14.69
CA ARG A 413 38.39 -144.93 14.57
C ARG A 413 38.88 -145.84 15.69
N LYS A 414 38.49 -145.60 16.94
CA LYS A 414 38.79 -146.51 18.07
C LYS A 414 38.17 -147.90 17.88
N ALA A 415 36.97 -147.99 17.32
CA ALA A 415 36.35 -149.27 16.98
C ALA A 415 37.12 -150.01 15.87
N ALA A 416 37.59 -149.29 14.84
CA ALA A 416 38.42 -149.83 13.77
C ALA A 416 39.83 -150.23 14.25
N GLU A 417 40.45 -149.46 15.14
CA GLU A 417 41.73 -149.77 15.78
C GLU A 417 41.60 -151.03 16.67
N ALA A 418 40.51 -151.15 17.44
CA ALA A 418 40.22 -152.35 18.21
C ALA A 418 39.98 -153.57 17.31
N ALA A 419 39.23 -153.42 16.20
CA ALA A 419 39.01 -154.50 15.24
C ALA A 419 40.33 -154.93 14.55
N ALA A 420 41.18 -153.97 14.16
CA ALA A 420 42.50 -154.25 13.59
C ALA A 420 43.42 -154.98 14.59
N ALA A 421 43.37 -154.60 15.87
CA ALA A 421 44.11 -155.30 16.93
C ALA A 421 43.66 -156.76 17.12
N MET A 422 42.39 -157.10 16.86
CA MET A 422 41.89 -158.47 16.91
C MET A 422 42.15 -159.28 15.62
N LEU A 423 42.54 -158.64 14.52
CA LEU A 423 42.79 -159.29 13.22
C LEU A 423 44.28 -159.46 12.88
N SER A 424 45.19 -159.16 13.81
CA SER A 424 46.64 -159.29 13.63
C SER A 424 47.13 -160.75 13.69
N THR A 425 46.67 -161.60 12.76
CA THR A 425 47.16 -162.97 12.53
C THR A 425 46.96 -163.35 11.05
N GLY A 426 47.80 -162.82 10.17
CA GLY A 426 47.75 -163.02 8.70
C GLY A 426 48.47 -161.87 7.98
N ASN A 427 49.05 -162.11 6.80
CA ASN A 427 50.01 -161.18 6.19
C ASN A 427 49.84 -161.00 4.65
N ASN A 428 50.29 -159.84 4.16
CA ASN A 428 50.41 -159.36 2.77
C ASN A 428 49.10 -159.01 2.01
N GLY A 429 49.07 -157.98 1.13
CA GLY A 429 50.08 -156.91 0.95
C GLY A 429 50.03 -156.13 -0.40
N LYS A 430 50.22 -154.80 -0.30
CA LYS A 430 50.85 -153.82 -1.25
C LYS A 430 50.49 -153.75 -2.75
N TYR A 431 50.20 -152.51 -3.20
CA TYR A 431 50.76 -151.81 -4.39
C TYR A 431 50.72 -150.28 -4.06
N THR A 432 51.81 -149.50 -3.90
CA THR A 432 52.85 -148.97 -4.82
C THR A 432 52.27 -148.15 -6.01
N GLU A 433 52.46 -146.83 -6.24
CA GLU A 433 53.47 -145.78 -5.91
C GLU A 433 54.46 -145.42 -7.06
N ARG A 434 54.34 -144.19 -7.61
CA ARG A 434 55.39 -143.34 -8.27
C ARG A 434 54.81 -141.95 -8.66
N THR A 435 55.32 -140.79 -8.18
CA THR A 435 56.48 -139.95 -8.65
C THR A 435 56.28 -139.31 -10.03
N GLY A 436 56.54 -138.01 -10.33
CA GLY A 436 57.05 -136.80 -9.62
C GLY A 436 56.66 -135.51 -10.43
N SER A 437 57.04 -134.24 -10.15
CA SER A 437 58.40 -133.67 -10.03
C SER A 437 58.42 -132.12 -9.82
N LEU A 438 59.28 -131.63 -8.89
CA LEU A 438 60.10 -130.39 -8.87
C LEU A 438 59.52 -128.93 -9.02
N ASP A 439 59.70 -128.13 -7.95
CA ASP A 439 59.96 -126.67 -7.76
C ASP A 439 59.18 -125.55 -8.54
N TYR A 440 59.10 -124.25 -8.16
CA TYR A 440 59.76 -123.38 -7.15
C TYR A 440 58.76 -122.48 -6.36
N HIS A 441 59.24 -121.82 -5.28
CA HIS A 441 58.46 -120.92 -4.41
C HIS A 441 58.17 -119.51 -4.99
N THR A 442 57.00 -118.95 -4.63
CA THR A 442 56.87 -117.52 -4.26
C THR A 442 55.75 -117.30 -3.22
N LYS A 443 55.62 -116.07 -2.70
CA LYS A 443 54.76 -115.70 -1.56
C LYS A 443 53.51 -114.89 -1.96
N LEU A 444 52.43 -115.17 -1.23
CA LEU A 444 51.43 -114.24 -0.66
C LEU A 444 50.51 -113.39 -1.56
N ASP A 445 49.29 -113.29 -1.05
CA ASP A 445 48.25 -112.26 -1.17
C ASP A 445 47.43 -112.11 -2.48
N SER A 446 46.11 -112.00 -2.26
CA SER A 446 44.98 -112.03 -3.20
C SER A 446 43.69 -111.77 -2.38
N PRO A 447 42.56 -111.29 -2.94
CA PRO A 447 42.27 -110.97 -4.34
C PRO A 447 41.90 -109.48 -4.57
N LEU A 448 41.67 -109.12 -5.84
CA LEU A 448 40.77 -108.03 -6.22
C LEU A 448 39.78 -108.60 -7.25
N SER A 449 38.48 -108.43 -7.02
CA SER A 449 37.42 -109.01 -7.85
C SER A 449 37.08 -108.14 -9.05
N GLU A 450 36.94 -108.79 -10.20
CA GLU A 450 36.20 -108.32 -11.37
C GLU A 450 34.70 -108.41 -11.06
N ASP A 451 33.95 -107.32 -11.24
CA ASP A 451 32.50 -107.24 -11.05
C ASP A 451 31.88 -106.22 -12.05
N THR A 452 30.58 -106.32 -12.32
CA THR A 452 29.99 -106.02 -13.64
C THR A 452 29.36 -104.62 -13.81
N ASP A 453 28.84 -104.38 -15.03
CA ASP A 453 27.89 -103.32 -15.41
C ASP A 453 26.77 -103.11 -14.35
N ASP A 454 26.14 -101.94 -14.20
CA ASP A 454 25.39 -101.25 -15.26
C ASP A 454 24.95 -99.80 -14.91
N ASP A 455 24.45 -99.11 -15.93
CA ASP A 455 23.51 -97.99 -15.98
C ASP A 455 23.94 -96.55 -15.57
N SER A 456 23.19 -95.58 -16.10
CA SER A 456 23.44 -94.14 -16.17
C SER A 456 22.33 -93.34 -15.44
N PRO A 457 22.24 -91.98 -15.51
CA PRO A 457 23.18 -90.96 -15.96
C PRO A 457 23.43 -89.83 -14.92
N LYS A 458 24.38 -88.92 -15.19
CA LYS A 458 24.17 -87.46 -14.95
C LYS A 458 25.19 -86.54 -15.64
N LYS A 459 24.67 -85.44 -16.21
CA LYS A 459 25.44 -84.33 -16.80
C LYS A 459 26.41 -83.71 -15.79
N LYS A 460 27.61 -83.30 -16.23
CA LYS A 460 28.49 -82.38 -15.47
C LYS A 460 29.14 -81.32 -16.37
N ASN A 461 28.91 -80.07 -16.02
CA ASN A 461 29.69 -78.85 -16.31
C ASN A 461 30.17 -78.61 -17.75
N GLY A 462 29.33 -77.96 -18.57
CA GLY A 462 29.79 -77.24 -19.77
C GLY A 462 30.48 -75.92 -19.42
N ASN A 463 31.74 -75.76 -19.84
CA ASN A 463 32.56 -74.58 -19.57
C ASN A 463 32.33 -73.45 -20.60
N MET A 464 31.61 -72.39 -20.25
CA MET A 464 31.64 -71.11 -20.99
C MET A 464 31.38 -69.88 -20.10
N LEU A 465 32.44 -69.15 -19.72
CA LEU A 465 32.36 -67.73 -19.38
C LEU A 465 33.32 -66.93 -20.27
N LYS A 466 32.78 -66.24 -21.27
CA LYS A 466 33.54 -65.34 -22.15
C LYS A 466 33.29 -63.87 -21.79
N LYS A 467 34.39 -63.14 -21.64
CA LYS A 467 34.54 -61.68 -21.51
C LYS A 467 33.38 -60.81 -22.03
N ILE A 468 32.82 -60.00 -21.13
CA ILE A 468 32.71 -58.52 -21.23
C ILE A 468 32.97 -58.01 -19.79
N GLY A 469 33.70 -56.94 -19.48
CA GLY A 469 34.31 -55.90 -20.32
C GLY A 469 34.02 -54.52 -19.70
N VAL A 470 34.57 -54.26 -18.51
CA VAL A 470 34.12 -53.17 -17.60
C VAL A 470 35.16 -52.05 -17.49
N LEU A 471 34.71 -50.85 -17.11
CA LEU A 471 35.48 -49.63 -16.76
C LEU A 471 36.15 -48.89 -17.92
N LEU A 472 35.35 -48.04 -18.59
CA LEU A 472 35.87 -46.79 -19.12
C LEU A 472 36.26 -45.84 -17.97
N LYS A 473 37.39 -45.17 -18.15
CA LYS A 473 38.06 -44.27 -17.20
C LYS A 473 37.15 -43.33 -16.38
N LYS A 474 37.33 -43.46 -15.07
CA LYS A 474 37.42 -42.36 -14.08
C LYS A 474 37.87 -41.01 -14.70
N GLY A 475 37.00 -40.00 -14.61
CA GLY A 475 37.41 -38.59 -14.63
C GLY A 475 37.76 -38.12 -13.21
N GLN A 476 38.73 -37.21 -13.09
CA GLN A 476 38.98 -36.42 -11.88
C GLN A 476 38.78 -34.94 -12.23
N LYS A 477 38.38 -34.17 -11.20
CA LYS A 477 38.45 -32.69 -11.07
C LYS A 477 38.73 -31.91 -12.37
#